data_AF-A0A7W0JYK4-F1
#
_entry.id   AF-A0A7W0JYK4-F1
#
_cell.length_a   1.000
_cell.length_b   1.000
_cell.length_c   1.000
_cell.angle_alpha   90.00
_cell.angle_beta   90.00
_cell.angle_gamma   90.00
#
_symmetry.space_group_name_H-M   'P 1'
#
loop_
_entity.id
_entity.type
_entity.pdbx_description
1 polymer ?
#
loop_
_entity_poly.entity_id
_entity_poly.type
_entity_poly.pdbx_seq_one_letter_code
_entity_poly.pdbx_strand_id
1 'polypeptide(L)' 'MHTHENEDEVWYLIEGDLRFKLGTEIHSAPQGSFVFVPRGVPHNFQNVGDRPARILVM' A
#
# COMPACT_ATOMS: atom_id res chain seq x y z
N MET A 1 -0.04 -8.79 -6.84
CA MET A 1 -1.48 -8.69 -6.51
C MET A 1 -1.82 -9.87 -5.64
N HIS A 2 -2.42 -9.63 -4.49
CA HIS A 2 -2.86 -10.68 -3.57
C HIS A 2 -3.99 -10.18 -2.68
N THR A 3 -4.57 -11.08 -1.90
CA THR A 3 -5.68 -10.81 -0.99
C THR A 3 -5.45 -11.57 0.31
N HIS A 4 -5.65 -10.91 1.45
CA HIS A 4 -5.69 -11.54 2.76
C HIS A 4 -7.13 -11.91 3.08
N GLU A 5 -7.39 -13.16 3.46
CA GLU A 5 -8.75 -13.63 3.76
C GLU A 5 -9.18 -13.27 5.18
N ASN A 6 -8.24 -13.21 6.13
CA ASN A 6 -8.55 -13.09 7.55
C ASN A 6 -7.99 -11.81 8.19
N GLU A 7 -6.97 -11.21 7.59
CA GLU A 7 -6.23 -10.08 8.11
C GLU A 7 -6.63 -8.79 7.38
N ASP A 8 -6.91 -7.74 8.16
CA ASP A 8 -6.77 -6.39 7.63
C ASP A 8 -5.29 -6.04 7.62
N GLU A 9 -4.87 -5.16 6.71
CA GLU A 9 -3.46 -4.79 6.58
C GLU A 9 -3.30 -3.27 6.62
N VAL A 10 -2.29 -2.79 7.33
CA VAL A 10 -1.98 -1.37 7.45
C VAL A 10 -0.56 -1.09 6.98
N TRP A 11 -0.42 -0.12 6.08
CA TRP A 11 0.86 0.36 5.58
C TRP A 11 1.10 1.79 6.06
N TYR A 12 2.27 2.05 6.60
CA TYR A 12 2.76 3.40 6.82
C TYR A 12 3.99 3.66 5.96
N LEU A 13 3.94 4.71 5.13
CA LEU A 13 5.07 5.09 4.29
C LEU A 13 6.04 5.96 5.07
N ILE A 14 7.20 5.38 5.38
CA ILE A 14 8.30 6.06 6.08
C ILE A 14 9.07 6.94 5.09
N GLU A 15 9.33 6.45 3.88
CA GLU A 15 10.12 7.14 2.84
C GLU A 15 9.71 6.68 1.44
N GLY A 16 9.71 7.59 0.47
CA GLY A 16 9.40 7.30 -0.94
C GLY A 16 7.99 7.71 -1.38
N ASP A 17 7.60 7.27 -2.57
CA ASP A 17 6.28 7.50 -3.17
C ASP A 17 5.77 6.20 -3.77
N LEU A 18 4.66 5.69 -3.25
CA LEU A 18 4.04 4.46 -3.72
C LEU A 18 2.69 4.76 -4.37
N ARG A 19 2.34 3.92 -5.33
CA ARG A 19 0.99 3.83 -5.86
C ARG A 19 0.38 2.50 -5.43
N PHE A 20 -0.79 2.54 -4.81
CA PHE A 20 -1.54 1.36 -4.43
C PHE A 20 -2.67 1.11 -5.41
N LYS A 21 -2.89 -0.14 -5.76
CA LYS A 21 -4.13 -0.60 -6.37
C LYS A 21 -4.92 -1.35 -5.30
N LEU A 22 -6.07 -0.82 -4.91
CA LEU A 22 -6.98 -1.40 -3.91
C LEU A 22 -8.30 -1.76 -4.62
N GLY A 23 -8.53 -3.05 -4.85
CA GLY A 23 -9.60 -3.51 -5.73
C GLY A 23 -9.43 -2.95 -7.14
N THR A 24 -10.38 -2.12 -7.58
CA THR A 24 -10.36 -1.44 -8.89
C THR A 24 -9.76 -0.03 -8.85
N GLU A 25 -9.55 0.52 -7.66
CA GLU A 25 -9.11 1.90 -7.48
C GLU A 25 -7.59 2.00 -7.39
N ILE A 26 -7.07 3.15 -7.81
CA ILE A 26 -5.66 3.49 -7.73
C ILE A 26 -5.50 4.71 -6.84
N HIS A 27 -4.64 4.59 -5.84
CA HIS A 27 -4.38 5.60 -4.83
C HIS A 27 -2.89 5.96 -4.83
N SER A 28 -2.58 7.25 -4.75
CA SER A 28 -1.22 7.72 -4.48
C SER A 28 -0.98 7.74 -2.98
N ALA A 29 0.18 7.27 -2.56
CA ALA A 29 0.64 7.28 -1.19
C ALA A 29 2.03 7.96 -1.19
N PRO A 30 2.12 9.28 -0.99
CA PRO A 30 3.38 9.93 -0.71
C PRO A 30 3.90 9.57 0.69
N GLN A 31 5.16 9.91 0.98
CA GLN A 31 5.75 9.79 2.31
C GLN A 31 4.83 10.35 3.42
N GLY A 32 4.70 9.61 4.52
CA GLY A 32 3.82 9.93 5.65
C GLY A 32 2.38 9.44 5.50
N SER A 33 2.03 8.81 4.37
CA SER A 33 0.69 8.23 4.17
C SER A 33 0.46 7.00 5.04
N PHE A 34 -0.78 6.85 5.49
CA PHE A 34 -1.32 5.58 5.98
C PHE A 34 -2.26 4.99 4.94
N VAL A 35 -2.08 3.72 4.61
CA VAL A 35 -2.99 2.95 3.76
C VAL A 35 -3.59 1.83 4.58
N PHE A 36 -4.91 1.83 4.70
CA PHE A 36 -5.67 0.76 5.33
C PHE A 36 -6.29 -0.12 4.26
N VAL A 37 -6.07 -1.43 4.34
CA VAL A 37 -6.64 -2.40 3.42
C VAL A 37 -7.54 -3.36 4.21
N PRO A 38 -8.87 -3.27 4.05
CA PRO A 38 -9.77 -4.26 4.64
C PRO A 38 -9.48 -5.66 4.09
N ARG A 39 -9.62 -6.68 4.93
CA ARG A 39 -9.57 -8.09 4.50
C ARG A 39 -10.51 -8.35 3.33
N GLY A 40 -10.12 -9.26 2.45
CA GLY A 40 -10.88 -9.60 1.24
C GLY A 40 -10.73 -8.59 0.11
N VAL A 41 -10.04 -7.46 0.29
CA VAL A 41 -9.74 -6.50 -0.79
C VAL A 41 -8.43 -6.91 -1.51
N PRO A 42 -8.48 -7.28 -2.80
CA PRO A 42 -7.26 -7.56 -3.56
C PRO A 42 -6.43 -6.30 -3.72
N HIS A 43 -5.13 -6.39 -3.42
CA HIS A 43 -4.26 -5.23 -3.47
C HIS A 43 -2.83 -5.55 -3.90
N ASN A 44 -2.14 -4.49 -4.33
CA ASN A 44 -0.70 -4.43 -4.57
C ASN A 44 -0.22 -2.98 -4.55
N PHE A 45 1.09 -2.81 -4.53
CA PHE A 45 1.73 -1.50 -4.64
C PHE A 45 2.80 -1.50 -5.74
N GLN A 46 3.12 -0.31 -6.22
CA GLN A 46 4.23 -0.03 -7.11
C GLN A 46 5.05 1.12 -6.52
N ASN A 47 6.36 0.97 -6.45
CA ASN A 47 7.24 2.11 -6.23
C ASN A 47 7.32 2.94 -7.50
N VAL A 48 6.83 4.16 -7.45
CA VAL A 48 6.78 5.08 -8.60
C VAL A 48 7.88 6.15 -8.54
N GLY A 49 8.66 6.17 -7.46
CA GLY A 49 9.85 7.01 -7.33
C GLY A 49 11.09 6.41 -7.98
N ASP A 50 12.16 7.19 -8.03
CA ASP A 50 13.48 6.84 -8.56
C ASP A 50 14.43 6.24 -7.50
N ARG A 51 13.97 6.16 -6.25
CA ARG A 51 14.71 5.64 -5.09
C ARG A 51 13.90 4.56 -4.36
N PRO A 52 14.55 3.69 -3.58
CA PRO A 52 13.84 2.72 -2.74
C PRO A 52 12.85 3.39 -1.79
N ALA A 53 11.66 2.80 -1.66
CA ALA A 53 10.70 3.19 -0.64
C ALA A 53 10.92 2.37 0.65
N ARG A 54 10.58 2.97 1.79
CA ARG A 54 10.59 2.30 3.10
C ARG A 54 9.21 2.39 3.72
N ILE A 55 8.76 1.25 4.22
CA ILE A 55 7.40 1.04 4.71
C ILE A 55 7.43 0.26 6.01
N LEU A 56 6.41 0.49 6.83
CA LEU A 56 6.04 -0.40 7.92
C LEU A 56 4.71 -1.05 7.53
N VAL A 57 4.62 -2.37 7.68
CA VAL A 57 3.41 -3.16 7.42
C VAL A 57 3.02 -3.86 8.71
N MET A 58 1.72 -3.82 9.03
CA MET A 58 1.12 -4.42 10.22
C MET A 58 -0.14 -5.19 9.86
#